data_AF-A0A1Q3EEV5-F1
#
_entry.id   AF-A0A1Q3EEV5-F1
#
_cell.length_a   1.000
_cell.length_b   1.000
_cell.length_c   1.000
_cell.angle_alpha   90.00
_cell.angle_beta   90.00
_cell.angle_gamma   90.00
#
_symmetry.space_group_name_H-M   'P 1'
#
loop_
_entity.id
_entity.type
_entity.pdbx_description
1 polymer ?
#
loop_
_entity_poly.entity_id
_entity_poly.type
_entity_poly.pdbx_seq_one_letter_code
_entity_poly.pdbx_strand_id
1 'polypeptide(L)'
;MYGYTHERACQLVFLMLYIVGVGLEDGEGCERYFSVTNSLAPITQYQSIFHRRQSVAEFAYYHDLQTYSNLSKFIYGNYKQALRIIGSKHLVCSRMQESGISSEVFYTWLVEEGEYLQNLCKTPPKETIEMEYFAKLDALQSCQRHLAEVRKAWIPYSATARDKTNTLETKHRNEQENERTLIADVQALEERLEIFSRWIEGSEQWLKAKKMVGEAEYQKALDKLEGLLVARMFEMGRLNIAGTGKFPSF
;
A
#
# COMPACT_ATOMS: atom_id res chain seq x y z
N MET A 1 -2.82 16.21 4.16
CA MET A 1 -2.13 15.74 5.37
C MET A 1 -2.53 14.30 5.58
N TYR A 2 -1.63 13.42 5.99
CA TYR A 2 -1.98 12.01 6.09
C TYR A 2 -2.29 11.63 7.53
N GLY A 3 -3.55 11.25 7.76
CA GLY A 3 -4.00 10.70 9.04
C GLY A 3 -3.44 9.30 9.31
N TYR A 4 -3.74 8.76 10.49
CA TYR A 4 -3.31 7.45 10.97
C TYR A 4 -3.81 6.24 10.13
N THR A 5 -4.57 6.48 9.06
CA THR A 5 -5.10 5.48 8.12
C THR A 5 -4.17 5.21 6.93
N HIS A 6 -3.14 6.04 6.75
CA HIS A 6 -2.15 5.84 5.69
C HIS A 6 -1.10 4.81 6.07
N GLU A 7 -0.38 4.29 5.07
CA GLU A 7 0.79 3.43 5.27
C GLU A 7 1.82 4.10 6.21
N ARG A 8 2.47 3.30 7.07
CA ARG A 8 3.40 3.79 8.08
C ARG A 8 4.54 4.62 7.49
N ALA A 9 5.08 4.22 6.35
CA ALA A 9 6.13 4.98 5.64
C ALA A 9 5.69 6.42 5.31
N CYS A 10 4.44 6.60 4.86
CA CYS A 10 3.87 7.93 4.63
C CYS A 10 3.64 8.70 5.95
N GLN A 11 3.25 8.00 7.03
CA GLN A 11 3.05 8.64 8.33
C GLN A 11 4.35 9.22 8.89
N LEU A 12 5.49 8.54 8.72
CA LEU A 12 6.79 9.03 9.22
C LEU A 12 7.15 10.41 8.66
N VAL A 13 6.73 10.71 7.43
CA VAL A 13 7.03 11.98 6.75
C VAL A 13 5.95 13.04 6.99
N PHE A 14 4.68 12.63 7.01
CA PHE A 14 3.55 13.56 6.91
C PHE A 14 2.66 13.64 8.15
N LEU A 15 2.87 12.79 9.15
CA LEU A 15 2.10 12.88 10.40
C LEU A 15 2.52 14.14 11.15
N MET A 16 1.55 15.02 11.41
CA MET A 16 1.79 16.32 12.07
C MET A 16 2.49 16.19 13.43
N LEU A 17 2.33 15.06 14.13
CA LEU A 17 3.02 14.76 15.38
C LEU A 17 4.56 14.83 15.25
N TYR A 18 5.09 14.47 14.08
CA TYR A 18 6.53 14.43 13.83
C TYR A 18 7.07 15.71 13.20
N ILE A 19 6.20 16.63 12.78
CA ILE A 19 6.58 17.90 12.16
C ILE A 19 6.76 18.96 13.25
N VAL A 20 8.00 19.40 13.44
CA VAL A 20 8.34 20.44 14.41
C VAL A 20 7.60 21.74 14.08
N GLY A 21 6.93 22.32 15.08
CA GLY A 21 6.24 23.61 14.96
C GLY A 21 4.73 23.53 14.72
N VAL A 22 4.18 22.34 14.41
CA VAL A 22 2.73 22.18 14.19
C VAL A 22 1.92 22.29 15.49
N GLY A 23 2.46 21.81 16.60
CA GLY A 23 1.80 21.92 17.91
C GLY A 23 0.62 20.96 18.06
N LEU A 24 -0.53 21.49 18.49
CA LEU A 24 -1.77 20.71 18.73
C LEU A 24 -2.73 20.73 17.54
N GLU A 25 -2.31 21.28 16.41
CA GLU A 25 -3.14 21.34 15.21
C GLU A 25 -3.31 19.95 14.60
N ASP A 26 -4.54 19.64 14.20
CA ASP A 26 -4.88 18.38 13.54
C ASP A 26 -4.89 18.48 12.00
N GLY A 27 -4.82 19.71 11.46
CA GLY A 27 -4.74 19.98 10.03
C GLY A 27 -5.96 19.52 9.21
N GLU A 28 -7.04 19.12 9.87
CA GLU A 28 -8.24 18.58 9.23
C GLU A 28 -9.24 19.68 8.83
N GLY A 29 -8.94 20.96 9.11
CA GLY A 29 -9.87 22.08 8.87
C GLY A 29 -10.44 22.12 7.44
N CYS A 30 -9.58 21.96 6.42
CA CYS A 30 -10.02 21.92 5.03
C CYS A 30 -10.86 20.67 4.71
N GLU A 31 -10.47 19.51 5.22
CA GLU A 31 -11.18 18.24 5.00
C GLU A 31 -12.58 18.30 5.61
N ARG A 32 -12.70 18.79 6.84
CA ARG A 32 -13.98 19.04 7.51
C ARG A 32 -14.83 20.02 6.71
N TYR A 33 -14.26 21.14 6.25
CA TYR A 33 -14.97 22.11 5.43
C TYR A 33 -15.54 21.45 4.16
N PHE A 34 -14.71 20.78 3.37
CA PHE A 34 -15.17 20.11 2.14
C PHE A 34 -16.17 18.97 2.43
N SER A 35 -15.97 18.22 3.51
CA SER A 35 -16.94 17.19 3.92
C SER A 35 -18.32 17.78 4.21
N VAL A 36 -18.40 18.92 4.91
CA VAL A 36 -19.69 19.58 5.20
C VAL A 36 -20.28 20.17 3.91
N THR A 37 -19.46 20.68 2.98
CA THR A 37 -19.95 21.22 1.70
C THR A 37 -20.66 20.17 0.84
N ASN A 38 -20.38 18.87 1.04
CA ASN A 38 -21.10 17.79 0.33
C ASN A 38 -22.62 17.83 0.59
N SER A 39 -23.06 18.41 1.71
CA SER A 39 -24.50 18.62 1.99
C SER A 39 -25.20 19.52 0.97
N LEU A 40 -24.46 20.35 0.22
CA LEU A 40 -25.00 21.19 -0.86
C LEU A 40 -25.31 20.42 -2.14
N ALA A 41 -24.73 19.23 -2.33
CA ALA A 41 -24.92 18.44 -3.56
C ALA A 41 -26.41 18.18 -3.89
N PRO A 42 -27.25 17.66 -2.98
CA PRO A 42 -28.67 17.44 -3.28
C PRO A 42 -29.45 18.74 -3.53
N ILE A 43 -29.08 19.83 -2.84
CA ILE A 43 -29.77 21.13 -2.94
C ILE A 43 -29.47 21.77 -4.31
N THR A 44 -28.22 21.70 -4.74
CA THR A 44 -27.74 22.35 -5.96
C THR A 44 -28.06 21.55 -7.23
N GLN A 45 -28.30 20.24 -7.14
CA GLN A 45 -28.51 19.36 -8.29
C GLN A 45 -29.59 19.86 -9.27
N TYR A 46 -30.72 20.36 -8.77
CA TYR A 46 -31.86 20.80 -9.58
C TYR A 46 -31.99 22.33 -9.71
N GLN A 47 -31.07 23.09 -9.11
CA GLN A 47 -31.09 24.55 -9.17
C GLN A 47 -30.54 25.08 -10.50
N SER A 48 -31.00 26.26 -10.92
CA SER A 48 -30.38 26.98 -12.04
C SER A 48 -28.97 27.44 -11.68
N ILE A 49 -28.14 27.74 -12.68
CA ILE A 49 -26.73 28.16 -12.49
C ILE A 49 -26.61 29.33 -11.50
N PHE A 50 -27.53 30.31 -11.58
CA PHE A 50 -27.56 31.45 -10.67
C PHE A 50 -27.79 31.00 -9.23
N HIS A 51 -28.85 30.22 -8.97
CA HIS A 51 -29.19 29.77 -7.62
C HIS A 51 -28.14 28.83 -7.04
N ARG A 52 -27.49 27.98 -7.85
CA ARG A 52 -26.36 27.16 -7.38
C ARG A 52 -25.22 28.02 -6.85
N ARG A 53 -24.82 29.05 -7.60
CA ARG A 53 -23.76 29.98 -7.18
C ARG A 53 -24.15 30.74 -5.92
N GLN A 54 -25.41 31.17 -5.82
CA GLN A 54 -25.92 31.83 -4.63
C GLN A 54 -25.88 30.90 -3.40
N SER A 55 -26.39 29.66 -3.51
CA SER A 55 -26.38 28.71 -2.40
C SER A 55 -24.97 28.35 -1.94
N VAL A 56 -24.01 28.19 -2.85
CA VAL A 56 -22.60 27.97 -2.49
C VAL A 56 -22.01 29.19 -1.77
N ALA A 57 -22.28 30.40 -2.26
CA ALA A 57 -21.78 31.63 -1.64
C ALA A 57 -22.37 31.87 -0.24
N GLU A 58 -23.67 31.69 -0.09
CA GLU A 58 -24.35 31.79 1.21
C GLU A 58 -23.83 30.76 2.20
N PHE A 59 -23.66 29.50 1.77
CA PHE A 59 -23.08 28.46 2.62
C PHE A 59 -21.69 28.85 3.12
N ALA A 60 -20.80 29.31 2.24
CA ALA A 60 -19.45 29.71 2.62
C ALA A 60 -19.46 30.87 3.63
N TYR A 61 -20.34 31.87 3.41
CA TYR A 61 -20.50 32.99 4.32
C TYR A 61 -20.99 32.57 5.72
N TYR A 62 -22.03 31.74 5.79
CA TYR A 62 -22.54 31.25 7.08
C TYR A 62 -21.53 30.35 7.80
N HIS A 63 -20.82 29.50 7.06
CA HIS A 63 -19.77 28.65 7.63
C HIS A 63 -18.63 29.49 8.22
N ASP A 64 -18.21 30.56 7.55
CA ASP A 64 -17.18 31.47 8.06
C ASP A 64 -17.61 32.15 9.37
N LEU A 65 -18.85 32.67 9.41
CA LEU A 65 -19.41 33.26 10.64
C LEU A 65 -19.47 32.25 11.81
N GLN A 66 -19.87 31.01 11.54
CA GLN A 66 -19.88 29.95 12.56
C GLN A 66 -18.46 29.60 13.04
N THR A 67 -17.51 29.54 12.11
CA THR A 67 -16.10 29.25 12.41
C THR A 67 -15.52 30.35 13.30
N TYR A 68 -15.76 31.61 12.95
CA TYR A 68 -15.33 32.75 13.74
C TYR A 68 -15.95 32.76 15.14
N SER A 69 -17.25 32.47 15.26
CA SER A 69 -17.94 32.34 16.55
C SER A 69 -17.32 31.26 17.45
N ASN A 70 -16.93 30.13 16.86
CA ASN A 70 -16.35 29.00 17.58
C ASN A 70 -14.84 29.14 17.86
N LEU A 71 -14.16 30.09 17.23
CA LEU A 71 -12.71 30.28 17.35
C LEU A 71 -12.25 30.45 18.80
N SER A 72 -13.00 31.22 19.59
CA SER A 72 -12.69 31.45 21.02
C SER A 72 -12.69 30.15 21.83
N LYS A 73 -13.68 29.28 21.61
CA LYS A 73 -13.79 27.97 22.26
C LYS A 73 -12.66 27.04 21.83
N PHE A 74 -12.33 27.04 20.54
CA PHE A 74 -11.23 26.26 19.99
C PHE A 74 -9.90 26.63 20.64
N ILE A 75 -9.55 27.94 20.63
CA ILE A 75 -8.30 28.43 21.25
C ILE A 75 -8.26 28.10 22.75
N TYR A 76 -9.36 28.32 23.47
CA TYR A 76 -9.43 28.02 24.90
C TYR A 76 -9.28 26.52 25.20
N GLY A 77 -9.89 25.67 24.38
CA GLY A 77 -9.76 24.21 24.47
C GLY A 77 -8.31 23.76 24.27
N ASN A 78 -7.67 24.24 23.20
CA ASN A 78 -6.28 23.93 22.88
C ASN A 78 -5.33 24.44 23.98
N TYR A 79 -5.57 25.62 24.54
CA TYR A 79 -4.79 26.15 25.65
C TYR A 79 -4.88 25.25 26.90
N LYS A 80 -6.09 24.81 27.28
CA LYS A 80 -6.27 23.87 28.39
C LYS A 80 -5.58 22.54 28.12
N GLN A 81 -5.65 22.03 26.89
CA GLN A 81 -4.98 20.80 26.51
C GLN A 81 -3.46 20.95 26.61
N ALA A 82 -2.90 22.06 26.12
CA ALA A 82 -1.48 22.36 26.23
C ALA A 82 -1.02 22.39 27.70
N LEU A 83 -1.77 23.05 28.59
CA LEU A 83 -1.47 23.04 30.03
C LEU A 83 -1.46 21.64 30.63
N ARG A 84 -2.40 20.77 30.23
CA ARG A 84 -2.44 19.37 30.70
C ARG A 84 -1.22 18.58 30.23
N ILE A 85 -0.83 18.75 28.96
CA ILE A 85 0.35 18.08 28.38
C ILE A 85 1.63 18.55 29.06
N ILE A 86 1.77 19.86 29.31
CA ILE A 86 2.91 20.42 30.05
C ILE A 86 2.91 19.87 31.49
N GLY A 87 1.74 19.81 32.13
CA GLY A 87 1.57 19.24 33.46
C GLY A 87 1.99 17.77 33.57
N SER A 88 1.75 16.96 32.52
CA SER A 88 2.15 15.54 32.49
C SER A 88 3.59 15.28 32.05
N LYS A 89 4.34 16.32 31.64
CA LYS A 89 5.73 16.18 31.15
C LYS A 89 6.64 15.43 32.13
N HIS A 90 6.52 15.70 33.43
CA HIS A 90 7.36 15.08 34.45
C HIS A 90 7.18 13.55 34.52
N LEU A 91 5.96 13.03 34.34
CA LEU A 91 5.70 11.59 34.30
C LEU A 91 6.40 10.94 33.10
N VAL A 92 6.35 11.59 31.94
CA VAL A 92 7.02 11.10 30.74
C VAL A 92 8.54 11.09 30.95
N CYS A 93 9.11 12.17 31.49
CA CYS A 93 10.54 12.25 31.80
C CYS A 93 10.98 11.18 32.81
N SER A 94 10.22 10.93 33.89
CA SER A 94 10.55 9.88 34.88
C SER A 94 10.58 8.51 34.22
N ARG A 95 9.53 8.16 33.45
CA ARG A 95 9.44 6.87 32.77
C ARG A 95 10.53 6.68 31.71
N MET A 96 10.88 7.75 31.00
CA MET A 96 11.99 7.73 30.06
C MET A 96 13.32 7.46 30.76
N GLN A 97 13.58 8.10 31.90
CA GLN A 97 14.78 7.84 32.70
C GLN A 97 14.81 6.41 33.25
N GLU A 98 13.70 5.92 33.79
CA GLU A 98 13.55 4.52 34.26
C GLU A 98 13.81 3.51 33.15
N SER A 99 13.45 3.85 31.91
CA SER A 99 13.66 3.01 30.73
C SER A 99 15.01 3.25 30.04
N GLY A 100 15.84 4.16 30.55
CA GLY A 100 17.13 4.52 29.95
C GLY A 100 17.04 5.22 28.59
N ILE A 101 15.91 5.86 28.26
CA ILE A 101 15.63 6.48 26.97
C ILE A 101 15.93 7.98 27.03
N SER A 102 16.76 8.49 26.11
CA SER A 102 16.94 9.93 25.89
C SER A 102 15.93 10.47 24.87
N SER A 103 15.53 11.73 25.00
CA SER A 103 14.58 12.39 24.07
C SER A 103 15.10 12.53 22.65
N GLU A 104 16.41 12.59 22.46
CA GLU A 104 17.04 12.75 21.14
C GLU A 104 16.92 11.45 20.31
N VAL A 105 16.72 10.32 20.98
CA VAL A 105 16.66 9.00 20.36
C VAL A 105 15.41 8.84 19.50
N PHE A 106 14.31 9.54 19.81
CA PHE A 106 13.06 9.42 19.04
C PHE A 106 13.22 9.78 17.56
N TYR A 107 13.99 10.82 17.24
CA TYR A 107 14.23 11.19 15.85
C TYR A 107 15.12 10.17 15.13
N THR A 108 16.05 9.57 15.86
CA THR A 108 16.90 8.49 15.35
C THR A 108 16.04 7.26 15.04
N TRP A 109 15.15 6.86 15.95
CA TRP A 109 14.21 5.76 15.72
C TRP A 109 13.27 6.00 14.55
N LEU A 110 12.82 7.24 14.32
CA LEU A 110 11.99 7.56 13.15
C LEU A 110 12.75 7.38 11.83
N VAL A 111 14.05 7.73 11.82
CA VAL A 111 14.93 7.51 10.65
C VAL A 111 15.18 6.02 10.46
N GLU A 112 15.57 5.31 11.51
CA GLU A 112 15.80 3.86 11.49
C GLU A 112 14.56 3.09 11.03
N GLU A 113 13.37 3.47 11.53
CA GLU A 113 12.09 2.90 11.09
C GLU A 113 11.85 3.16 9.59
N GLY A 114 12.14 4.38 9.12
CA GLY A 114 12.03 4.74 7.72
C GLY A 114 12.98 3.94 6.82
N GLU A 115 14.23 3.79 7.22
CA GLU A 115 15.24 2.99 6.51
C GLU A 115 14.86 1.51 6.47
N TYR A 116 14.41 0.97 7.59
CA TYR A 116 13.93 -0.40 7.69
C TYR A 116 12.75 -0.65 6.73
N LEU A 117 11.72 0.20 6.75
CA LEU A 117 10.57 0.07 5.86
C LEU A 117 10.96 0.17 4.37
N GLN A 118 11.92 1.03 4.03
CA GLN A 118 12.42 1.14 2.66
C GLN A 118 13.23 -0.10 2.22
N ASN A 119 13.98 -0.70 3.13
CA ASN A 119 14.81 -1.87 2.83
C ASN A 119 13.98 -3.15 2.72
N LEU A 120 12.84 -3.25 3.40
CA LEU A 120 11.87 -4.34 3.24
C LEU A 120 11.35 -4.47 1.78
N CYS A 121 11.40 -3.40 0.99
CA CYS A 121 10.97 -3.41 -0.41
C CYS A 121 12.06 -3.81 -1.42
N LYS A 122 13.32 -3.97 -1.02
CA LYS A 122 14.43 -4.18 -1.96
C LYS A 122 14.77 -5.65 -2.12
N THR A 123 14.38 -6.23 -3.27
CA THR A 123 14.96 -7.49 -3.74
C THR A 123 16.29 -7.22 -4.46
N PRO A 124 17.34 -8.04 -4.30
CA PRO A 124 18.63 -7.80 -4.96
C PRO A 124 18.51 -7.86 -6.51
N PRO A 125 19.13 -6.92 -7.25
CA PRO A 125 18.96 -6.83 -8.71
C PRO A 125 19.47 -8.06 -9.47
N LYS A 126 20.58 -8.66 -9.02
CA LYS A 126 21.20 -9.82 -9.67
C LYS A 126 20.34 -11.08 -9.53
N GLU A 127 19.73 -11.26 -8.37
CA GLU A 127 18.77 -12.33 -8.11
C GLU A 127 17.50 -12.14 -8.96
N THR A 128 17.11 -10.89 -9.23
CA THR A 128 15.87 -10.61 -9.98
C THR A 128 15.92 -11.12 -11.43
N ILE A 129 17.04 -10.93 -12.16
CA ILE A 129 17.12 -11.31 -13.59
C ILE A 129 17.26 -12.83 -13.76
N GLU A 130 18.06 -13.50 -12.93
CA GLU A 130 18.18 -14.97 -12.95
C GLU A 130 16.87 -15.67 -12.52
N MET A 131 16.18 -15.11 -11.52
CA MET A 131 14.85 -15.58 -11.11
C MET A 131 13.79 -15.33 -12.19
N GLU A 132 13.82 -14.17 -12.86
CA GLU A 132 12.93 -13.85 -13.98
C GLU A 132 13.17 -14.82 -15.14
N TYR A 133 14.43 -15.09 -15.48
CA TYR A 133 14.80 -16.08 -16.48
C TYR A 133 14.26 -17.47 -16.13
N PHE A 134 14.47 -17.93 -14.90
CA PHE A 134 13.92 -19.20 -14.43
C PHE A 134 12.39 -19.25 -14.52
N ALA A 135 11.69 -18.21 -14.03
CA ALA A 135 10.23 -18.15 -14.06
C ALA A 135 9.68 -18.19 -15.49
N LYS A 136 10.35 -17.51 -16.44
CA LYS A 136 9.99 -17.53 -17.86
C LYS A 136 10.24 -18.90 -18.49
N LEU A 137 11.31 -19.59 -18.12
CA LEU A 137 11.56 -20.96 -18.56
C LEU A 137 10.54 -21.96 -18.01
N ASP A 138 10.17 -21.88 -16.74
CA ASP A 138 9.16 -22.75 -16.13
C ASP A 138 7.76 -22.51 -16.72
N ALA A 139 7.43 -21.24 -17.01
CA ALA A 139 6.22 -20.86 -17.72
C ALA A 139 6.21 -21.38 -19.17
N LEU A 140 7.34 -21.26 -19.89
CA LEU A 140 7.50 -21.82 -21.24
C LEU A 140 7.27 -23.34 -21.22
N GLN A 141 7.89 -24.05 -20.29
CA GLN A 141 7.79 -25.50 -20.20
C GLN A 141 6.35 -25.94 -19.85
N SER A 142 5.68 -25.21 -18.96
CA SER A 142 4.27 -25.45 -18.62
C SER A 142 3.34 -25.18 -19.79
N CYS A 143 3.55 -24.09 -20.54
CA CYS A 143 2.81 -23.78 -21.77
C CYS A 143 3.00 -24.87 -22.83
N GLN A 144 4.22 -25.37 -23.02
CA GLN A 144 4.53 -26.47 -23.94
C GLN A 144 3.86 -27.79 -23.53
N ARG A 145 3.86 -28.12 -22.23
CA ARG A 145 3.11 -29.28 -21.70
C ARG A 145 1.60 -29.15 -22.00
N HIS A 146 1.03 -27.98 -21.74
CA HIS A 146 -0.39 -27.71 -21.99
C HIS A 146 -0.74 -27.77 -23.50
N LEU A 147 0.09 -27.19 -24.37
CA LEU A 147 -0.06 -27.31 -25.83
C LEU A 147 0.02 -28.76 -26.30
N ALA A 148 0.91 -29.58 -25.72
CA ALA A 148 1.00 -31.00 -26.03
C ALA A 148 -0.25 -31.78 -25.60
N GLU A 149 -0.84 -31.44 -24.45
CA GLU A 149 -2.11 -32.01 -23.99
C GLU A 149 -3.30 -31.61 -24.87
N VAL A 150 -3.42 -30.33 -25.23
CA VAL A 150 -4.45 -29.83 -26.14
C VAL A 150 -4.32 -30.49 -27.51
N ARG A 151 -3.09 -30.64 -28.03
CA ARG A 151 -2.83 -31.38 -29.27
C ARG A 151 -3.26 -32.84 -29.17
N LYS A 152 -2.97 -33.54 -28.06
CA LYS A 152 -3.41 -34.92 -27.84
C LYS A 152 -4.94 -35.04 -27.75
N ALA A 153 -5.60 -34.09 -27.10
CA ALA A 153 -7.07 -34.04 -26.98
C ALA A 153 -7.77 -33.70 -28.30
N TRP A 154 -7.05 -33.13 -29.28
CA TRP A 154 -7.55 -32.86 -30.63
C TRP A 154 -7.52 -34.09 -31.55
N ILE A 155 -6.70 -35.10 -31.27
CA ILE A 155 -6.50 -36.29 -32.12
C ILE A 155 -7.74 -37.22 -32.22
N PRO A 156 -8.62 -37.40 -31.22
CA PRO A 156 -9.85 -38.15 -31.41
C PRO A 156 -10.92 -37.28 -32.07
N TYR A 157 -10.91 -37.24 -33.40
CA TYR A 157 -12.02 -36.71 -34.19
C TYR A 157 -13.27 -37.57 -33.96
N SER A 158 -14.23 -37.05 -33.20
CA SER A 158 -15.60 -37.58 -33.11
C SER A 158 -16.55 -36.59 -33.76
N ALA A 159 -17.20 -37.02 -34.84
CA ALA A 159 -18.07 -36.20 -35.69
C ALA A 159 -19.37 -35.69 -35.02
N THR A 160 -19.56 -35.89 -33.70
CA THR A 160 -20.80 -35.61 -32.99
C THR A 160 -20.76 -34.39 -32.04
N ALA A 161 -19.61 -33.72 -31.86
CA ALA A 161 -19.47 -32.61 -30.91
C ALA A 161 -19.22 -31.26 -31.61
N ARG A 162 -20.25 -30.70 -32.24
CA ARG A 162 -20.12 -29.53 -33.14
C ARG A 162 -19.95 -28.17 -32.45
N ASP A 163 -20.13 -28.08 -31.12
CA ASP A 163 -20.20 -26.79 -30.39
C ASP A 163 -19.03 -26.47 -29.44
N LYS A 164 -18.06 -27.37 -29.23
CA LYS A 164 -16.89 -27.10 -28.34
C LYS A 164 -15.62 -26.66 -29.09
N THR A 165 -15.66 -26.70 -30.43
CA THR A 165 -14.48 -26.59 -31.30
C THR A 165 -13.91 -25.18 -31.37
N ASN A 166 -14.77 -24.15 -31.47
CA ASN A 166 -14.33 -22.77 -31.65
C ASN A 166 -13.63 -22.18 -30.40
N THR A 167 -14.09 -22.57 -29.21
CA THR A 167 -13.46 -22.19 -27.94
C THR A 167 -12.11 -22.88 -27.74
N LEU A 168 -11.99 -24.15 -28.15
CA LEU A 168 -10.74 -24.91 -28.11
C LEU A 168 -9.71 -24.37 -29.13
N GLU A 169 -10.14 -24.06 -30.36
CA GLU A 169 -9.30 -23.44 -31.39
C GLU A 169 -8.78 -22.07 -30.96
N THR A 170 -9.64 -21.24 -30.36
CA THR A 170 -9.25 -19.92 -29.86
C THR A 170 -8.26 -20.04 -28.69
N LYS A 171 -8.49 -20.97 -27.75
CA LYS A 171 -7.52 -21.26 -26.68
C LYS A 171 -6.19 -21.76 -27.22
N HIS A 172 -6.20 -22.66 -28.19
CA HIS A 172 -4.97 -23.17 -28.80
C HIS A 172 -4.17 -22.07 -29.52
N ARG A 173 -4.84 -21.16 -30.24
CA ARG A 173 -4.16 -20.00 -30.87
C ARG A 173 -3.54 -19.07 -29.83
N ASN A 174 -4.27 -18.74 -28.77
CA ASN A 174 -3.77 -17.86 -27.71
C ASN A 174 -2.55 -18.50 -26.99
N GLU A 175 -2.59 -19.81 -26.74
CA GLU A 175 -1.47 -20.53 -26.13
C GLU A 175 -0.23 -20.58 -27.05
N GLN A 176 -0.42 -20.74 -28.36
CA GLN A 176 0.69 -20.65 -29.32
C GLN A 176 1.31 -19.25 -29.38
N GLU A 177 0.49 -18.20 -29.24
CA GLU A 177 0.97 -16.82 -29.18
C GLU A 177 1.75 -16.55 -27.88
N ASN A 178 1.25 -17.07 -26.75
CA ASN A 178 1.95 -17.04 -25.47
C ASN A 178 3.29 -17.78 -25.55
N GLU A 179 3.34 -18.97 -26.17
CA GLU A 179 4.58 -19.71 -26.38
C GLU A 179 5.62 -18.88 -27.14
N ARG A 180 5.22 -18.24 -28.25
CA ARG A 180 6.12 -17.39 -29.04
C ARG A 180 6.64 -16.20 -28.23
N THR A 181 5.77 -15.58 -27.44
CA THR A 181 6.12 -14.46 -26.57
C THR A 181 7.13 -14.90 -25.50
N LEU A 182 6.88 -16.03 -24.85
CA LEU A 182 7.78 -16.60 -23.85
C LEU A 182 9.13 -17.00 -24.45
N ILE A 183 9.17 -17.54 -25.67
CA ILE A 183 10.44 -17.83 -26.36
C ILE A 183 11.24 -16.55 -26.60
N ALA A 184 10.59 -15.47 -27.07
CA ALA A 184 11.26 -14.20 -27.30
C ALA A 184 11.79 -13.58 -26.00
N ASP A 185 11.00 -13.61 -24.92
CA ASP A 185 11.42 -13.14 -23.59
C ASP A 185 12.62 -13.94 -23.06
N VAL A 186 12.58 -15.28 -23.19
CA VAL A 186 13.67 -16.17 -22.78
C VAL A 186 14.95 -15.88 -23.58
N GLN A 187 14.85 -15.67 -24.90
CA GLN A 187 16.01 -15.33 -25.74
C GLN A 187 16.61 -13.98 -25.36
N ALA A 188 15.79 -12.96 -25.11
CA ALA A 188 16.26 -11.65 -24.67
C ALA A 188 16.96 -11.73 -23.29
N LEU A 189 16.49 -12.59 -22.39
CA LEU A 189 17.14 -12.84 -21.10
C LEU A 189 18.42 -13.68 -21.24
N GLU A 190 18.47 -14.64 -22.16
CA GLU A 190 19.68 -15.41 -22.52
C GLU A 190 20.79 -14.47 -23.01
N GLU A 191 20.47 -13.50 -23.88
CA GLU A 191 21.41 -12.49 -24.35
C GLU A 191 21.91 -11.59 -23.20
N ARG A 192 21.02 -11.16 -22.31
CA ARG A 192 21.38 -10.29 -21.17
C ARG A 192 22.23 -10.98 -20.10
N LEU A 193 22.04 -12.29 -19.91
CA LEU A 193 22.77 -13.10 -18.93
C LEU A 193 23.99 -13.81 -19.53
N GLU A 194 24.27 -13.62 -20.83
CA GLU A 194 25.36 -14.28 -21.57
C GLU A 194 25.28 -15.82 -21.50
N ILE A 195 24.06 -16.36 -21.54
CA ILE A 195 23.80 -17.80 -21.45
C ILE A 195 23.85 -18.42 -22.86
N PHE A 196 24.87 -19.24 -23.09
CA PHE A 196 25.05 -19.95 -24.38
C PHE A 196 24.24 -21.24 -24.49
N SER A 197 23.83 -21.82 -23.37
CA SER A 197 23.05 -23.05 -23.30
C SER A 197 21.85 -22.89 -22.38
N ARG A 198 20.65 -23.02 -22.94
CA ARG A 198 19.39 -22.95 -22.19
C ARG A 198 19.39 -23.91 -21.01
N TRP A 199 18.90 -23.44 -19.87
CA TRP A 199 18.77 -24.30 -18.69
C TRP A 199 17.71 -25.37 -18.93
N ILE A 200 18.07 -26.61 -18.64
CA ILE A 200 17.20 -27.78 -18.77
C ILE A 200 16.72 -28.18 -17.38
N GLU A 201 15.50 -28.67 -17.27
CA GLU A 201 14.94 -29.22 -16.04
C GLU A 201 15.88 -30.31 -15.47
N GLY A 202 16.36 -30.11 -14.24
CA GLY A 202 17.31 -31.00 -13.58
C GLY A 202 18.80 -30.64 -13.75
N SER A 203 19.14 -29.63 -14.55
CA SER A 203 20.49 -29.05 -14.57
C SER A 203 20.84 -28.38 -13.24
N GLU A 204 22.13 -28.26 -12.93
CA GLU A 204 22.60 -27.64 -11.69
C GLU A 204 22.14 -26.17 -11.59
N GLN A 205 22.17 -25.45 -12.71
CA GLN A 205 21.72 -24.06 -12.80
C GLN A 205 20.22 -23.95 -12.55
N TRP A 206 19.42 -24.87 -13.12
CA TRP A 206 17.97 -24.95 -12.88
C TRP A 206 17.65 -25.18 -11.41
N LEU A 207 18.32 -26.14 -10.76
CA LEU A 207 18.08 -26.46 -9.35
C LEU A 207 18.47 -25.29 -8.44
N LYS A 208 19.59 -24.62 -8.72
CA LYS A 208 19.99 -23.41 -7.99
C LYS A 208 18.97 -22.29 -8.14
N ALA A 209 18.54 -21.99 -9.35
CA ALA A 209 17.57 -20.93 -9.60
C ALA A 209 16.19 -21.25 -9.00
N LYS A 210 15.73 -22.51 -9.10
CA LYS A 210 14.51 -22.97 -8.43
C LYS A 210 14.56 -22.75 -6.93
N LYS A 211 15.71 -23.07 -6.31
CA LYS A 211 15.93 -22.84 -4.88
C LYS A 211 15.92 -21.34 -4.56
N MET A 212 16.61 -20.51 -5.33
CA MET A 212 16.63 -19.05 -5.15
C MET A 212 15.23 -18.44 -5.26
N VAL A 213 14.42 -18.86 -6.24
CA VAL A 213 13.03 -18.40 -6.37
C VAL A 213 12.21 -18.78 -5.15
N GLY A 214 12.32 -20.03 -4.68
CA GLY A 214 11.61 -20.47 -3.48
C GLY A 214 12.04 -19.73 -2.20
N GLU A 215 13.33 -19.45 -2.04
CA GLU A 215 13.86 -18.66 -0.92
C GLU A 215 13.35 -17.21 -0.97
N ALA A 216 13.31 -16.60 -2.16
CA ALA A 216 12.80 -15.25 -2.34
C ALA A 216 11.28 -15.16 -2.13
N GLU A 217 10.50 -16.16 -2.54
CA GLU A 217 9.07 -16.24 -2.24
C GLU A 217 8.82 -16.37 -0.73
N TYR A 218 9.63 -17.19 -0.05
CA TYR A 218 9.59 -17.33 1.41
C TYR A 218 9.94 -16.01 2.11
N GLN A 219 11.02 -15.33 1.70
CA GLN A 219 11.39 -14.02 2.23
C GLN A 219 10.28 -12.99 2.02
N LYS A 220 9.70 -12.88 0.82
CA LYS A 220 8.55 -12.00 0.55
C LYS A 220 7.36 -12.31 1.45
N ALA A 221 7.10 -13.58 1.73
CA ALA A 221 6.02 -13.99 2.63
C ALA A 221 6.33 -13.61 4.09
N LEU A 222 7.59 -13.76 4.53
CA LEU A 222 8.06 -13.32 5.84
C LEU A 222 7.96 -11.79 5.98
N ASP A 223 8.47 -11.04 5.03
CA ASP A 223 8.43 -9.56 5.02
C ASP A 223 6.99 -9.06 5.11
N LYS A 224 6.08 -9.69 4.37
CA LYS A 224 4.65 -9.38 4.44
C LYS A 224 4.05 -9.70 5.81
N LEU A 225 4.40 -10.83 6.40
CA LEU A 225 3.94 -11.20 7.74
C LEU A 225 4.45 -10.21 8.79
N GLU A 226 5.72 -9.84 8.72
CA GLU A 226 6.34 -8.85 9.60
C GLU A 226 5.66 -7.49 9.48
N GLY A 227 5.44 -7.01 8.25
CA GLY A 227 4.71 -5.77 7.99
C GLY A 227 3.29 -5.79 8.57
N LEU A 228 2.57 -6.92 8.48
CA LEU A 228 1.24 -7.09 9.08
C LEU A 228 1.29 -7.09 10.61
N LEU A 229 2.31 -7.71 11.22
CA LEU A 229 2.49 -7.70 12.68
C LEU A 229 2.78 -6.29 13.19
N VAL A 230 3.68 -5.56 12.52
CA VAL A 230 4.00 -4.16 12.83
C VAL A 230 2.76 -3.28 12.69
N ALA A 231 2.02 -3.41 11.57
CA ALA A 231 0.75 -2.69 11.38
C ALA A 231 -0.25 -3.00 12.51
N ARG A 232 -0.37 -4.26 12.90
CA ARG A 232 -1.25 -4.68 14.00
C ARG A 232 -0.81 -4.12 15.36
N MET A 233 0.49 -4.07 15.64
CA MET A 233 1.02 -3.45 16.86
C MET A 233 0.67 -1.96 16.92
N PHE A 234 0.78 -1.25 15.79
CA PHE A 234 0.35 0.15 15.70
C PHE A 234 -1.16 0.32 15.88
N GLU A 235 -1.99 -0.54 15.28
CA GLU A 235 -3.44 -0.55 15.52
C GLU A 235 -3.78 -0.76 16.99
N MET A 236 -3.14 -1.73 17.65
CA MET A 236 -3.37 -1.99 19.08
C MET A 236 -2.88 -0.82 19.95
N GLY A 237 -1.75 -0.21 19.60
CA GLY A 237 -1.28 1.04 20.22
C GLY A 237 -2.32 2.14 20.11
N ARG A 238 -2.94 2.31 18.93
CA ARG A 238 -4.04 3.27 18.73
C ARG A 238 -5.26 2.96 19.59
N LEU A 239 -5.66 1.68 19.69
CA LEU A 239 -6.79 1.25 20.54
C LEU A 239 -6.50 1.49 22.03
N ASN A 240 -5.24 1.32 22.47
CA ASN A 240 -4.84 1.62 23.84
C ASN A 240 -4.68 3.12 24.12
N ILE A 241 -4.46 3.94 23.07
CA ILE A 241 -4.53 5.41 23.14
C ILE A 241 -5.99 5.91 23.20
N ALA A 242 -7.00 5.05 22.98
CA ALA A 242 -8.42 5.41 23.05
C ALA A 242 -8.90 5.68 24.49
N GLY A 243 -8.44 6.80 25.04
CA GLY A 243 -9.01 7.54 26.17
C GLY A 243 -9.60 8.90 25.75
N THR A 244 -9.75 9.16 24.44
CA THR A 244 -10.24 10.43 23.88
C THR A 244 -11.71 10.39 23.41
N GLY A 245 -12.45 9.34 23.78
CA GLY A 245 -13.88 9.17 23.45
C GLY A 245 -14.84 9.63 24.54
N LYS A 246 -14.66 10.81 25.13
CA LYS A 246 -15.78 11.52 25.78
C LYS A 246 -16.18 12.68 24.88
N PHE A 247 -17.00 12.37 23.88
CA PHE A 247 -17.81 13.40 23.23
C PHE A 247 -18.76 13.98 24.31
N PRO A 248 -18.84 15.30 24.50
CA PRO A 248 -19.99 15.87 25.19
C PRO A 248 -21.21 15.55 24.32
N SER A 249 -22.14 14.77 24.87
CA SER A 249 -23.51 14.74 24.38
C SER A 249 -24.02 16.18 24.32
N PHE A 250 -24.36 16.63 23.12
CA PHE A 250 -25.20 17.82 22.93
C PHE A 250 -26.59 17.60 23.52
#